data_AF-A0A1C6D3C7-F1
#
_entry.id   AF-A0A1C6D3C7-F1
#
_cell.length_a   1.000
_cell.length_b   1.000
_cell.length_c   1.000
_cell.angle_alpha   90.00
_cell.angle_beta   90.00
_cell.angle_gamma   90.00
#
_symmetry.space_group_name_H-M   'P 1'
#
loop_
_entity.id
_entity.type
_entity.pdbx_description
1 polymer ?
#
loop_
_entity_poly.entity_id
_entity_poly.type
_entity_poly.pdbx_seq_one_letter_code
_entity_poly.pdbx_strand_id
1 'polypeptide(L)'
;MNEYVIRITGEYDMIVLTPQIIEALMQKIYNSHIKELVVPAGEILTRGYMEYLARIFLANPEINKSKTKIQAAYDMIADQIDKLKIDTEKCFDQVSFTGETKDGYFNVNTNEMFYMLIKQKKPALSYSYKGLNGKNIKIISNYICLFDYLFISS
;
A
#
# COMPACT_ATOMS: atom_id res chain seq x y z
N MET A 1 -17.85 -9.62 15.80
CA MET A 1 -17.12 -8.81 14.82
C MET A 1 -15.80 -9.52 14.60
N ASN A 2 -15.48 -9.90 13.36
CA ASN A 2 -14.21 -10.57 13.07
C ASN A 2 -13.15 -9.48 12.87
N GLU A 3 -12.05 -9.56 13.62
CA GLU A 3 -10.88 -8.73 13.43
C GLU A 3 -9.89 -9.49 12.55
N TYR A 4 -9.46 -8.91 11.43
CA TYR A 4 -8.45 -9.53 10.56
C TYR A 4 -7.16 -8.72 10.60
N VAL A 5 -6.04 -9.44 10.46
CA VAL A 5 -4.71 -8.84 10.44
C VAL A 5 -4.19 -8.81 9.02
N ILE A 6 -3.96 -7.61 8.50
CA ILE A 6 -3.30 -7.39 7.23
C ILE A 6 -1.81 -7.32 7.47
N ARG A 7 -1.07 -8.13 6.73
CA ARG A 7 0.39 -8.17 6.77
C ARG A 7 0.95 -7.34 5.64
N ILE A 8 1.79 -6.38 5.99
CA ILE A 8 2.57 -5.59 5.06
C ILE A 8 3.98 -6.18 5.06
N THR A 9 4.39 -6.75 3.93
CA THR A 9 5.72 -7.32 3.74
C THR A 9 6.48 -6.50 2.72
N GLY A 10 7.55 -5.85 3.16
CA GLY A 10 8.57 -5.32 2.26
C GLY A 10 9.63 -6.38 2.00
N GLU A 11 9.95 -6.65 0.73
CA GLU A 11 11.20 -7.33 0.37
C GLU A 11 12.40 -6.36 0.43
N TYR A 12 12.11 -5.06 0.47
CA TYR A 12 13.07 -3.99 0.62
C TYR A 12 13.20 -3.61 2.10
N ASP A 13 14.33 -3.02 2.49
CA ASP A 13 14.54 -2.44 3.83
C ASP A 13 13.60 -1.25 4.16
N MET A 14 12.59 -1.01 3.33
CA MET A 14 11.63 0.09 3.45
C MET A 14 10.20 -0.37 3.13
N ILE A 15 9.27 0.05 3.98
CA ILE A 15 7.82 -0.06 3.74
C ILE A 15 7.31 1.28 3.21
N VAL A 16 6.62 1.25 2.05
CA VAL A 16 6.04 2.44 1.40
C VAL A 16 4.51 2.46 1.46
N LEU A 17 3.89 1.40 1.96
CA LEU A 17 2.45 1.39 2.20
C LEU A 17 2.13 1.94 3.58
N THR A 18 1.48 3.10 3.61
CA THR A 18 0.91 3.65 4.84
C THR A 18 -0.49 3.05 5.07
N PRO A 19 -0.97 2.99 6.33
CA PRO A 19 -2.34 2.57 6.63
C PRO A 19 -3.39 3.34 5.81
N GLN A 20 -3.18 4.64 5.56
CA GLN A 20 -4.11 5.49 4.81
C GLN A 20 -4.21 5.07 3.34
N ILE A 21 -3.10 4.68 2.70
CA ILE A 21 -3.11 4.16 1.32
C ILE A 21 -3.95 2.89 1.25
N ILE A 22 -3.77 1.98 2.22
CA ILE A 22 -4.48 0.72 2.29
C ILE A 22 -5.98 0.94 2.55
N GLU A 23 -6.33 1.85 3.46
CA GLU A 23 -7.73 2.24 3.72
C GLU A 23 -8.40 2.80 2.47
N ALA A 24 -7.74 3.71 1.75
CA ALA A 24 -8.27 4.29 0.52
C ALA A 24 -8.51 3.20 -0.54
N LEU A 25 -7.57 2.27 -0.70
CA LEU A 25 -7.72 1.12 -1.60
C LEU A 25 -8.92 0.23 -1.21
N MET A 26 -9.09 -0.05 0.07
CA MET A 26 -10.25 -0.82 0.56
C MET A 26 -11.57 -0.11 0.34
N GLN A 27 -11.62 1.21 0.52
CA GLN A 27 -12.83 1.98 0.21
C GLN A 27 -13.18 1.89 -1.28
N LYS A 28 -12.18 1.87 -2.17
CA LYS A 28 -12.42 1.66 -3.61
C LYS A 28 -13.01 0.27 -3.88
N ILE A 29 -12.45 -0.77 -3.27
CA ILE A 29 -12.96 -2.15 -3.38
C ILE A 29 -14.38 -2.27 -2.80
N TYR A 30 -14.61 -1.66 -1.64
CA TYR A 30 -15.91 -1.63 -0.98
C TYR A 30 -17.00 -1.00 -1.84
N ASN A 31 -16.66 0.02 -2.64
CA ASN A 31 -17.61 0.69 -3.52
C ASN A 31 -17.71 0.06 -4.93
N SER A 32 -16.76 -0.79 -5.33
CA SER A 32 -16.76 -1.43 -6.66
C SER A 32 -17.73 -2.61 -6.76
N HIS A 33 -18.43 -2.80 -7.87
CA HIS A 33 -19.28 -3.98 -8.07
C HIS A 33 -18.54 -5.20 -8.61
N ILE A 34 -17.28 -5.03 -9.01
CA ILE A 34 -16.41 -6.06 -9.58
C ILE A 34 -15.07 -6.11 -8.86
N LYS A 35 -14.40 -7.26 -8.93
CA LYS A 35 -13.12 -7.51 -8.27
C LYS A 35 -11.90 -6.88 -8.97
N GLU A 36 -12.07 -6.51 -10.24
CA GLU A 36 -11.08 -5.82 -11.07
C GLU A 36 -11.32 -4.31 -10.99
N LEU A 37 -10.30 -3.56 -10.56
CA LEU A 37 -10.37 -2.13 -10.35
C LEU A 37 -9.22 -1.42 -11.08
N VAL A 38 -9.55 -0.28 -11.65
CA VAL A 38 -8.58 0.73 -12.07
C VAL A 38 -8.63 1.86 -11.06
N VAL A 39 -7.53 2.08 -10.36
CA VAL A 39 -7.40 3.09 -9.30
C VAL A 39 -6.41 4.16 -9.75
N PRO A 40 -6.86 5.39 -10.08
CA PRO A 40 -5.95 6.48 -10.39
C PRO A 40 -4.96 6.69 -9.25
N ALA A 41 -3.67 6.80 -9.59
CA ALA A 41 -2.63 6.86 -8.58
C ALA A 41 -2.79 8.07 -7.65
N GLY A 42 -3.21 9.21 -8.20
CA GLY A 42 -3.47 10.44 -7.44
C GLY A 42 -4.62 10.34 -6.41
N GLU A 43 -5.46 9.31 -6.48
CA GLU A 43 -6.55 9.11 -5.51
C GLU A 43 -6.11 8.39 -4.24
N ILE A 44 -5.02 7.61 -4.32
CA ILE A 44 -4.48 6.86 -3.18
C ILE A 44 -3.08 7.36 -2.76
N LEU A 45 -2.37 8.06 -3.65
CA LEU A 45 -1.04 8.61 -3.40
C LEU A 45 -1.05 10.12 -3.63
N THR A 46 -0.60 10.86 -2.63
CA THR A 46 -0.43 12.31 -2.80
C THR A 46 0.84 12.59 -3.62
N ARG A 47 0.80 13.67 -4.41
CA ARG A 47 1.97 14.11 -5.18
C ARG A 47 3.21 14.34 -4.30
N GLY A 48 3.02 14.96 -3.13
CA GLY A 48 4.11 15.21 -2.19
C GLY A 48 4.75 13.92 -1.66
N TYR A 49 3.95 12.87 -1.43
CA TYR A 49 4.47 11.57 -1.02
C TYR A 49 5.32 10.92 -2.12
N MET A 50 4.90 10.99 -3.37
CA MET A 50 5.68 10.49 -4.50
C MET A 50 6.99 11.25 -4.71
N GLU A 51 6.97 12.56 -4.54
CA GLU A 51 8.18 13.40 -4.59
C GLU A 51 9.14 13.05 -3.45
N TYR A 52 8.62 12.75 -2.25
CA TYR A 52 9.41 12.27 -1.11
C TYR A 52 10.08 10.93 -1.41
N LEU A 53 9.32 9.93 -1.89
CA LEU A 53 9.87 8.61 -2.24
C LEU A 53 10.94 8.73 -3.34
N ALA A 54 10.71 9.56 -4.36
CA ALA A 54 11.70 9.81 -5.39
C ALA A 54 13.02 10.36 -4.83
N ARG A 55 12.98 11.21 -3.79
CA ARG A 55 14.17 11.71 -3.08
C ARG A 55 14.87 10.63 -2.27
N ILE A 56 14.14 9.73 -1.64
CA ILE A 56 14.73 8.57 -0.94
C ILE A 56 15.46 7.66 -1.93
N PHE A 57 14.86 7.38 -3.09
CA PHE A 57 15.51 6.59 -4.13
C PHE A 57 16.66 7.34 -4.80
N LEU A 58 16.62 8.68 -4.82
CA LEU A 58 17.76 9.51 -5.23
C LEU A 58 18.97 9.29 -4.31
N ALA A 59 18.75 9.27 -3.00
CA ALA A 59 19.81 9.10 -2.00
C ALA A 59 20.34 7.65 -1.90
N ASN A 60 19.57 6.67 -2.38
CA ASN A 60 19.90 5.25 -2.30
C ASN A 60 19.97 4.60 -3.71
N PRO A 61 21.04 4.85 -4.48
CA PRO A 61 21.16 4.43 -5.88
C PRO A 61 21.21 2.90 -6.09
N GLU A 62 21.43 2.13 -5.03
CA GLU A 62 21.34 0.65 -5.07
C GLU A 62 19.90 0.13 -5.15
N ILE A 63 18.89 0.98 -4.91
CA ILE A 63 17.48 0.57 -4.92
C ILE A 63 16.91 0.48 -6.34
N ASN A 64 17.42 1.22 -7.34
CA ASN A 64 17.01 1.03 -8.73
C ASN A 64 17.89 1.77 -9.77
N LYS A 65 18.48 1.03 -10.73
CA LYS A 65 19.36 1.61 -11.77
C LYS A 65 18.71 1.75 -13.17
N SER A 66 17.51 1.20 -13.41
CA SER A 66 16.97 0.99 -14.78
C SER A 66 15.70 1.76 -15.17
N LYS A 67 15.07 2.52 -14.26
CA LYS A 67 13.83 3.29 -14.53
C LYS A 67 13.94 4.74 -14.04
N THR A 68 13.07 5.63 -14.52
CA THR A 68 12.91 6.95 -13.90
C THR A 68 12.54 6.74 -12.42
N LYS A 69 13.12 7.54 -11.52
CA LYS A 69 13.02 7.29 -10.07
C LYS A 69 11.59 7.34 -9.54
N ILE A 70 10.71 8.10 -10.19
CA ILE A 70 9.28 8.14 -9.87
C ILE A 70 8.56 6.87 -10.35
N GLN A 71 8.92 6.32 -11.52
CA GLN A 71 8.35 5.05 -11.97
C GLN A 71 8.75 3.91 -11.03
N ALA A 72 10.00 3.89 -10.59
CA ALA A 72 10.48 2.93 -9.59
C ALA A 72 9.67 3.00 -8.29
N ALA A 73 9.24 4.20 -7.88
CA ALA A 73 8.39 4.37 -6.70
C ALA A 73 7.00 3.74 -6.89
N TYR A 74 6.36 3.97 -8.04
CA TYR A 74 5.07 3.36 -8.34
C TYR A 74 5.16 1.83 -8.45
N ASP A 75 6.21 1.32 -9.08
CA ASP A 75 6.43 -0.13 -9.20
C ASP A 75 6.63 -0.78 -7.82
N MET A 76 7.40 -0.13 -6.94
CA MET A 76 7.61 -0.62 -5.57
C MET A 76 6.32 -0.59 -4.75
N ILE A 77 5.48 0.44 -4.92
CA ILE A 77 4.16 0.49 -4.28
C ILE A 77 3.28 -0.64 -4.81
N ALA A 78 3.21 -0.85 -6.13
CA ALA A 78 2.44 -1.94 -6.74
C ALA A 78 2.88 -3.31 -6.20
N ASP A 79 4.19 -3.54 -6.11
CA ASP A 79 4.77 -4.77 -5.56
C ASP A 79 4.40 -4.98 -4.09
N GLN A 80 4.45 -3.94 -3.26
CA GLN A 80 4.02 -4.07 -1.86
C GLN A 80 2.51 -4.29 -1.73
N ILE A 81 1.68 -3.72 -2.62
CA ILE A 81 0.23 -3.97 -2.62
C ILE A 81 -0.04 -5.44 -2.99
N ASP A 82 0.62 -5.97 -4.03
CA ASP A 82 0.49 -7.37 -4.45
C ASP A 82 0.83 -8.37 -3.33
N LYS A 83 1.74 -7.96 -2.44
CA LYS A 83 2.21 -8.77 -1.31
C LYS A 83 1.35 -8.64 -0.06
N LEU A 84 0.32 -7.80 -0.05
CA LEU A 84 -0.61 -7.72 1.08
C LEU A 84 -1.30 -9.07 1.30
N LYS A 85 -1.37 -9.48 2.57
CA LYS A 85 -1.99 -10.74 2.98
C LYS A 85 -2.93 -10.55 4.15
N ILE A 86 -3.99 -11.36 4.17
CA ILE A 86 -4.75 -11.65 5.39
C ILE A 86 -4.38 -13.06 5.83
N ASP A 87 -3.90 -13.18 7.07
CA ASP A 87 -3.34 -14.42 7.60
C ASP A 87 -2.20 -14.96 6.73
N THR A 88 -2.47 -15.97 5.90
CA THR A 88 -1.52 -16.57 4.93
C THR A 88 -1.88 -16.31 3.48
N GLU A 89 -3.09 -15.83 3.21
CA GLU A 89 -3.66 -15.66 1.88
C GLU A 89 -3.36 -14.28 1.31
N LYS A 90 -3.02 -14.21 0.02
CA LYS A 90 -2.88 -12.92 -0.69
C LYS A 90 -4.21 -12.18 -0.71
N CYS A 91 -4.16 -10.86 -0.70
CA CYS A 91 -5.34 -10.01 -0.90
C CYS A 91 -5.68 -9.85 -2.40
N PHE A 92 -4.69 -9.99 -3.28
CA PHE A 92 -4.79 -9.68 -4.70
C PHE A 92 -4.28 -10.85 -5.55
N ASP A 93 -5.00 -11.10 -6.65
CA ASP A 93 -4.56 -12.01 -7.71
C ASP A 93 -3.53 -11.32 -8.62
N GLN A 94 -3.65 -10.00 -8.78
CA GLN A 94 -2.74 -9.19 -9.60
C GLN A 94 -2.74 -7.72 -9.15
N VAL A 95 -1.56 -7.10 -9.13
CA VAL A 95 -1.41 -5.65 -9.04
C VAL A 95 -0.35 -5.18 -10.03
N SER A 96 -0.64 -4.12 -10.78
CA SER A 96 0.35 -3.45 -11.63
C SER A 96 0.06 -1.96 -11.75
N PHE A 97 1.11 -1.19 -12.00
CA PHE A 97 0.97 0.22 -12.35
C PHE A 97 1.10 0.40 -13.88
N THR A 98 0.25 1.24 -14.46
CA THR A 98 0.26 1.57 -15.89
C THR A 98 0.12 3.08 -16.07
N GLY A 99 0.81 3.63 -17.08
CA GLY A 99 0.70 5.03 -17.49
C GLY A 99 1.90 5.89 -17.11
N GLU A 100 1.86 7.15 -17.52
CA GLU A 100 2.86 8.15 -17.14
C GLU A 100 2.52 8.76 -15.77
N THR A 101 3.54 9.17 -15.03
CA THR A 101 3.45 9.52 -13.58
C THR A 101 2.30 10.45 -13.15
N LYS A 102 1.81 11.35 -14.02
CA LYS A 102 0.71 12.28 -13.73
C LYS A 102 -0.68 11.70 -13.96
N ASP A 103 -0.82 10.75 -14.88
CA ASP A 103 -2.09 10.15 -15.31
C ASP A 103 -2.10 8.62 -15.08
N GLY A 104 -1.13 8.14 -14.30
CA GLY A 104 -0.94 6.73 -14.03
C GLY A 104 -1.99 6.16 -13.08
N TYR A 105 -2.21 4.86 -13.19
CA TYR A 105 -3.22 4.14 -12.43
C TYR A 105 -2.71 2.75 -12.05
N PHE A 106 -3.23 2.25 -10.93
CA PHE A 106 -3.07 0.87 -10.51
C PHE A 106 -4.19 0.02 -11.09
N ASN A 107 -3.82 -1.05 -11.77
CA ASN A 107 -4.71 -2.14 -12.13
C ASN A 107 -4.64 -3.16 -11.01
N VAL A 108 -5.78 -3.41 -10.37
CA VAL A 108 -5.86 -4.22 -9.17
C VAL A 108 -6.93 -5.27 -9.38
N ASN A 109 -6.56 -6.54 -9.29
CA ASN A 109 -7.49 -7.66 -9.27
C ASN A 109 -7.49 -8.27 -7.87
N THR A 110 -8.56 -8.04 -7.13
CA THR A 110 -8.73 -8.61 -5.78
C THR A 110 -8.98 -10.12 -5.87
N ASN A 111 -8.45 -10.88 -4.92
CA ASN A 111 -8.87 -12.27 -4.81
C ASN A 111 -10.30 -12.34 -4.22
N GLU A 112 -10.97 -13.46 -4.46
CA GLU A 112 -12.38 -13.64 -4.10
C GLU A 112 -12.61 -13.47 -2.58
N MET A 113 -11.74 -14.06 -1.78
CA MET A 113 -11.85 -14.04 -0.32
C MET A 113 -11.76 -12.61 0.23
N PHE A 114 -10.74 -11.86 -0.18
CA PHE A 114 -10.54 -10.48 0.24
C PHE A 114 -11.66 -9.57 -0.25
N TYR A 115 -12.08 -9.72 -1.51
CA TYR A 115 -13.21 -8.98 -2.07
C TYR A 115 -14.47 -9.18 -1.22
N MET A 116 -14.83 -10.43 -0.94
CA MET A 116 -16.00 -10.77 -0.12
C MET A 116 -15.87 -10.28 1.33
N LEU A 117 -14.67 -10.34 1.92
CA LEU A 117 -14.43 -9.80 3.27
C LEU A 117 -14.69 -8.30 3.33
N ILE A 118 -14.16 -7.53 2.37
CA ILE A 118 -14.38 -6.09 2.30
C ILE A 118 -15.88 -5.80 2.12
N LYS A 119 -16.61 -6.62 1.36
CA LYS A 119 -18.06 -6.46 1.10
C LYS A 119 -18.97 -6.77 2.28
N GLN A 120 -18.54 -7.63 3.20
CA GLN A 120 -19.27 -7.87 4.44
C GLN A 120 -19.21 -6.60 5.32
N LYS A 121 -20.20 -6.39 6.22
CA LYS A 121 -20.26 -5.20 7.10
C LYS A 121 -18.86 -4.83 7.63
N LYS A 122 -18.45 -3.57 7.43
CA LYS A 122 -17.10 -3.01 7.71
C LYS A 122 -16.25 -3.91 8.64
N PRO A 123 -15.43 -4.83 8.09
CA PRO A 123 -14.56 -5.65 8.92
C PRO A 123 -13.56 -4.76 9.66
N ALA A 124 -13.27 -5.10 10.91
CA ALA A 124 -12.22 -4.42 11.66
C ALA A 124 -10.86 -4.96 11.17
N LEU A 125 -10.08 -4.11 10.52
CA LEU A 125 -8.78 -4.48 9.98
C LEU A 125 -7.68 -3.84 10.81
N SER A 126 -6.69 -4.64 11.16
CA SER A 126 -5.47 -4.19 11.81
C SER A 126 -4.29 -4.45 10.90
N TYR A 127 -3.33 -3.54 10.88
CA TYR A 127 -2.14 -3.62 10.04
C TYR A 127 -0.99 -4.15 10.87
N SER A 128 -0.19 -5.04 10.30
CA SER A 128 0.99 -5.57 10.94
C SER A 128 2.18 -5.58 9.99
N TYR A 129 3.34 -5.17 10.49
CA TYR A 129 4.58 -5.19 9.73
C TYR A 129 5.78 -5.44 10.65
N LYS A 130 6.89 -5.90 10.08
CA LYS A 130 8.16 -6.00 10.82
C LYS A 130 8.88 -4.66 10.75
N GLY A 131 9.15 -4.07 11.90
CA GLY A 131 10.02 -2.90 12.00
C GLY A 131 11.48 -3.26 11.74
N LEU A 132 12.33 -2.25 11.59
CA LEU A 132 13.78 -2.39 11.31
C LEU A 132 14.54 -3.23 12.36
N ASN A 133 14.00 -3.36 13.57
CA ASN A 133 14.56 -4.16 14.66
C ASN A 133 14.02 -5.61 14.70
N GLY A 134 13.29 -6.05 13.67
CA GLY A 134 12.68 -7.38 13.59
C GLY A 134 11.43 -7.57 14.46
N LYS A 135 10.99 -6.56 15.22
CA LYS A 135 9.77 -6.63 16.02
C LYS A 135 8.54 -6.42 15.13
N ASN A 136 7.50 -7.22 15.37
CA ASN A 136 6.19 -7.00 14.76
C ASN A 136 5.52 -5.77 15.38
N ILE A 137 5.18 -4.79 14.56
CA ILE A 137 4.39 -3.61 14.92
C ILE A 137 2.97 -3.89 14.43
N LYS A 138 1.99 -3.83 15.33
CA LYS A 138 0.55 -3.93 15.01
C LYS A 138 -0.10 -2.57 15.22
N ILE A 139 -0.78 -2.06 14.21
CA ILE A 139 -1.56 -0.83 14.23
C ILE A 139 -3.04 -1.21 14.07
N ILE A 140 -3.88 -0.84 15.04
CA ILE A 140 -5.32 -1.08 14.98
C ILE A 140 -5.96 0.24 14.55
N SER A 141 -6.54 0.29 13.35
CA SER A 141 -7.22 1.50 12.88
C SER A 141 -8.68 1.48 13.32
N ASN A 142 -9.00 2.25 14.37
CA ASN A 142 -10.36 2.66 14.70
C ASN A 142 -10.35 4.20 14.68
N TYR A 143 -10.54 4.78 13.49
CA TYR A 143 -10.66 6.23 13.22
C TYR A 143 -9.41 7.12 13.50
N ILE A 144 -8.86 7.66 12.40
CA ILE A 144 -8.24 9.00 12.23
C ILE A 144 -6.98 9.37 13.07
N CYS A 145 -5.91 9.68 12.31
CA CYS A 145 -4.75 10.55 12.57
C CYS A 145 -3.97 10.43 13.89
N LEU A 146 -2.68 10.12 13.77
CA LEU A 146 -1.55 11.06 14.00
C LEU A 146 -0.22 10.33 13.72
N PHE A 147 0.88 11.10 13.66
CA PHE A 147 2.27 10.78 13.26
C PHE A 147 2.53 11.00 11.74
N ASP A 148 3.12 12.09 11.23
CA ASP A 148 3.86 13.22 11.81
C ASP A 148 4.78 12.91 12.98
N TYR A 149 5.59 11.84 12.87
CA TYR A 149 6.91 11.83 13.51
C TYR A 149 7.93 11.23 12.54
N LEU A 150 8.58 12.13 11.79
CA LEU A 150 10.04 12.18 11.74
C LEU A 150 10.45 13.58 11.27
N PHE A 151 10.19 14.55 12.14
CA PHE A 151 11.10 15.68 12.37
C PHE A 151 11.92 15.33 13.62
N ILE A 152 13.08 14.69 13.43
CA ILE A 152 14.22 14.56 14.38
C ILE A 152 15.40 14.12 13.47
N SER A 153 16.48 14.84 13.19
CA SER A 153 17.01 16.11 13.71
C SER A 153 18.02 16.71 12.71
N SER A 154 18.18 18.04 12.79
CA SER A 154 19.25 18.90 12.23
C SER A 154 19.17 19.24 10.75
#